data_AF-A0AAD4HHW0-F1
#
_entry.id   AF-A0AAD4HHW0-F1
#
_cell.length_a   1.000
_cell.length_b   1.000
_cell.length_c   1.000
_cell.angle_alpha   90.00
_cell.angle_beta   90.00
_cell.angle_gamma   90.00
#
_symmetry.space_group_name_H-M   'P 1'
#
loop_
_entity.id
_entity.type
_entity.pdbx_description
1 polymer ?
#
loop_
_entity_poly.entity_id
_entity_poly.type
_entity_poly.pdbx_seq_one_letter_code
_entity_poly.pdbx_strand_id
1 'polypeptide(L)'
;MSEAQESQCSQHRKSVDALQLGPRKRLSATDPLVHYGRHSGQTIHALCNFQALLTNGILRMGELAEIPEENFTAEERREHHIFQELLKSVAGLEERLLQGGDDEVDAVAELFTKGASGARGDNTKSLKGSVLNWITPKGQSLVPPLAHNMKIDCGFHHERTGALLCPAGLDWSNAETKTKLQNGEIIVTGDQWPLFLYADYHYDPEDPWNGLLRSALLSQAYKHVFTLTSSPVFSHTDMVTDSERFYNSILEVFEDLDEKQEVDDLVVWWNR
;
A
#
# COMPACT_ATOMS: atom_id res chain seq x y z
N MET A 1 23.25 -59.55 -30.19
CA MET A 1 23.41 -58.44 -31.15
C MET A 1 22.22 -58.53 -32.11
N SER A 2 20.97 -58.37 -31.67
CA SER A 2 20.26 -57.14 -31.28
C SER A 2 20.52 -55.96 -32.21
N GLU A 3 19.56 -55.70 -33.10
CA GLU A 3 18.98 -54.38 -33.29
C GLU A 3 17.57 -54.52 -33.86
N ALA A 4 16.62 -53.87 -33.20
CA ALA A 4 15.19 -53.91 -33.45
C ALA A 4 14.71 -52.53 -33.93
N GLN A 5 13.78 -52.55 -34.88
CA GLN A 5 12.67 -51.62 -35.11
C GLN A 5 12.93 -50.10 -35.01
N GLU A 6 12.82 -49.41 -36.15
CA GLU A 6 12.31 -48.03 -36.17
C GLU A 6 10.79 -48.05 -36.32
N SER A 7 10.10 -47.79 -35.21
CA SER A 7 8.69 -47.42 -35.15
C SER A 7 8.61 -45.90 -35.06
N GLN A 8 8.02 -45.24 -36.06
CA GLN A 8 7.67 -43.83 -35.99
C GLN A 8 6.52 -43.65 -35.00
N CYS A 9 6.83 -43.21 -33.77
CA CYS A 9 5.84 -42.73 -32.82
C CYS A 9 5.74 -41.20 -32.93
N SER A 10 4.55 -40.73 -33.30
CA SER A 10 4.18 -39.32 -33.33
C SER A 10 4.52 -38.65 -32.00
N GLN A 11 5.28 -37.55 -32.03
CA GLN A 11 5.40 -36.67 -30.88
C GLN A 11 4.04 -36.01 -30.61
N HIS A 12 3.23 -36.65 -29.76
CA HIS A 12 2.15 -35.98 -29.08
C HIS A 12 2.78 -34.81 -28.30
N ARG A 13 2.60 -33.59 -28.82
CA ARG A 13 2.74 -32.36 -28.04
C ARG A 13 1.85 -32.58 -26.81
N LYS A 14 2.46 -32.79 -25.63
CA LYS A 14 1.71 -32.84 -24.38
C LYS A 14 0.89 -31.56 -24.34
N SER A 15 -0.43 -31.71 -24.45
CA SER A 15 -1.36 -30.62 -24.25
C SER A 15 -1.12 -30.12 -22.83
N VAL A 16 -0.41 -28.99 -22.71
CA VAL A 16 -0.33 -28.28 -21.44
C VAL A 16 -1.74 -27.77 -21.22
N ASP A 17 -2.41 -28.33 -20.22
CA ASP A 17 -3.73 -27.92 -19.79
C ASP A 17 -3.71 -26.42 -19.50
N ALA A 18 -4.71 -25.68 -20.02
CA ALA A 18 -4.84 -24.25 -19.80
C ALA A 18 -5.02 -23.89 -18.32
N LEU A 19 -5.37 -24.88 -17.49
CA LEU A 19 -5.48 -24.78 -16.03
C LEU A 19 -4.21 -25.24 -15.28
N GLN A 20 -3.16 -25.71 -15.99
CA GLN A 20 -1.89 -26.06 -15.37
C GLN A 20 -0.92 -24.88 -15.34
N LEU A 21 -0.42 -24.60 -14.14
CA LEU A 21 0.57 -23.55 -13.89
C LEU A 21 1.89 -23.83 -14.62
N GLY A 22 2.37 -22.83 -15.37
CA GLY A 22 3.66 -22.89 -16.07
C GLY A 22 4.87 -22.93 -15.10
N PRO A 23 6.09 -23.14 -15.63
CA PRO A 23 7.30 -23.27 -14.83
C PRO A 23 7.54 -22.04 -13.94
N ARG A 24 7.64 -22.27 -12.62
CA ARG A 24 7.79 -21.23 -11.59
C ARG A 24 9.21 -20.61 -11.64
N LYS A 25 9.32 -19.28 -11.60
CA LYS A 25 10.62 -18.57 -11.54
C LYS A 25 11.18 -18.60 -10.12
N ARG A 26 12.46 -18.97 -9.95
CA ARG A 26 13.19 -18.77 -8.69
C ARG A 26 13.53 -17.29 -8.50
N LEU A 27 13.15 -16.71 -7.37
CA LEU A 27 13.50 -15.35 -6.96
C LEU A 27 14.78 -15.30 -6.12
N SER A 28 15.39 -14.11 -6.12
CA SER A 28 16.65 -13.67 -5.51
C SER A 28 16.89 -14.11 -4.06
N ALA A 29 18.17 -14.29 -3.69
CA ALA A 29 18.73 -14.73 -2.40
C ALA A 29 18.53 -13.74 -1.23
N THR A 30 17.31 -13.24 -1.03
CA THR A 30 16.94 -12.37 0.09
C THR A 30 16.24 -13.20 1.16
N ASP A 31 16.46 -12.87 2.44
CA ASP A 31 15.81 -13.55 3.56
C ASP A 31 14.27 -13.51 3.40
N PRO A 32 13.56 -14.65 3.56
CA PRO A 32 12.11 -14.71 3.44
C PRO A 32 11.35 -13.70 4.30
N LEU A 33 11.86 -13.32 5.47
CA LEU A 33 11.22 -12.31 6.34
C LEU A 33 11.13 -10.93 5.69
N VAL A 34 12.04 -10.60 4.77
CA VAL A 34 11.93 -9.36 3.97
C VAL A 34 10.70 -9.41 3.05
N HIS A 35 10.35 -10.60 2.55
CA HIS A 35 9.15 -10.80 1.75
C HIS A 35 7.88 -10.66 2.58
N TYR A 36 7.86 -11.28 3.76
CA TYR A 36 6.74 -11.14 4.70
C TYR A 36 6.59 -9.71 5.21
N GLY A 37 7.69 -8.99 5.43
CA GLY A 37 7.68 -7.56 5.70
C GLY A 37 7.08 -6.73 4.57
N ARG A 38 7.45 -7.03 3.33
CA ARG A 38 6.82 -6.39 2.15
C ARG A 38 5.31 -6.62 2.15
N HIS A 39 4.89 -7.86 2.34
CA HIS A 39 3.48 -8.22 2.37
C HIS A 39 2.74 -7.50 3.50
N SER A 40 3.22 -7.64 4.74
CA SER A 40 2.63 -7.02 5.93
C SER A 40 2.51 -5.49 5.79
N GLY A 41 3.53 -4.84 5.24
CA GLY A 41 3.50 -3.39 4.99
C GLY A 41 2.58 -2.96 3.83
N GLN A 42 2.16 -3.88 2.96
CA GLN A 42 1.19 -3.58 1.90
C GLN A 42 -0.24 -3.88 2.32
N THR A 43 -0.45 -4.76 3.29
CA THR A 43 -1.77 -5.34 3.50
C THR A 43 -2.25 -5.35 4.95
N ILE A 44 -1.35 -5.41 5.92
CA ILE A 44 -1.72 -5.47 7.34
C ILE A 44 -1.65 -4.07 7.94
N HIS A 45 -0.45 -3.49 8.01
CA HIS A 45 -0.27 -2.14 8.53
C HIS A 45 0.98 -1.49 7.95
N ALA A 46 0.78 -0.50 7.07
CA ALA A 46 1.86 0.06 6.25
C ALA A 46 2.91 0.86 7.04
N LEU A 47 2.54 1.38 8.21
CA LEU A 47 3.43 2.14 9.09
C LEU A 47 3.69 1.37 10.39
N CYS A 48 3.66 0.03 10.34
CA CYS A 48 3.86 -0.79 11.53
C CYS A 48 5.25 -0.58 12.13
N ASN A 49 5.30 -0.34 13.43
CA ASN A 49 6.54 -0.43 14.19
C ASN A 49 6.76 -1.89 14.59
N PHE A 50 7.42 -2.67 13.72
CA PHE A 50 7.61 -4.11 13.96
C PHE A 50 8.39 -4.41 15.23
N GLN A 51 9.28 -3.53 15.69
CA GLN A 51 9.96 -3.69 16.97
C GLN A 51 8.96 -3.72 18.11
N ALA A 52 8.16 -2.65 18.23
CA ALA A 52 7.16 -2.54 19.29
C ALA A 52 6.11 -3.65 19.18
N LEU A 53 5.66 -3.96 17.97
CA LEU A 53 4.69 -5.03 17.71
C LEU A 53 5.19 -6.39 18.23
N LEU A 54 6.44 -6.75 17.90
CA LEU A 54 7.01 -8.04 18.29
C LEU A 54 7.28 -8.08 19.80
N THR A 55 7.88 -7.03 20.37
CA THR A 55 8.15 -6.94 21.81
C THR A 55 6.86 -7.02 22.63
N ASN A 56 5.84 -6.22 22.28
CA ASN A 56 4.55 -6.22 22.97
C ASN A 56 3.82 -7.55 22.77
N GLY A 57 3.89 -8.13 21.56
CA GLY A 57 3.29 -9.42 21.24
C GLY A 57 3.85 -10.58 22.06
N ILE A 58 5.18 -10.66 22.17
CA ILE A 58 5.88 -11.65 23.01
C ILE A 58 5.51 -11.46 24.48
N LEU A 59 5.52 -10.20 24.96
CA LEU A 59 5.12 -9.88 26.33
C LEU A 59 3.68 -10.32 26.60
N ARG A 60 2.77 -10.18 25.63
CA ARG A 60 1.38 -10.61 25.76
C ARG A 60 1.18 -12.13 25.73
N MET A 61 2.07 -12.86 25.06
CA MET A 61 2.08 -14.34 25.10
C MET A 61 2.77 -14.92 26.34
N GLY A 62 3.62 -14.14 27.00
CA GLY A 62 4.38 -14.55 28.18
C GLY A 62 3.82 -13.93 29.45
N GLU A 63 4.45 -12.85 29.92
CA GLU A 63 4.19 -12.25 31.23
C GLU A 63 2.74 -11.76 31.41
N LEU A 64 2.09 -11.33 30.33
CA LEU A 64 0.73 -10.79 30.38
C LEU A 64 -0.33 -11.79 29.88
N ALA A 65 0.00 -13.07 29.71
CA ALA A 65 -0.93 -14.07 29.18
C ALA A 65 -2.18 -14.28 30.05
N GLU A 66 -2.07 -14.05 31.35
CA GLU A 66 -3.16 -14.20 32.33
C GLU A 66 -4.00 -12.92 32.48
N ILE A 67 -3.62 -11.82 31.82
CA ILE A 67 -4.38 -10.57 31.87
C ILE A 67 -5.59 -10.68 30.94
N PRO A 68 -6.82 -10.49 31.45
CA PRO A 68 -8.03 -10.52 30.61
C PRO A 68 -7.98 -9.47 29.50
N GLU A 69 -8.55 -9.79 28.34
CA GLU A 69 -8.53 -8.93 27.16
C GLU A 69 -9.18 -7.56 27.41
N GLU A 70 -10.18 -7.49 28.28
CA GLU A 70 -10.91 -6.27 28.62
C GLU A 70 -10.05 -5.23 29.37
N ASN A 71 -8.91 -5.65 29.90
CA ASN A 71 -7.97 -4.76 30.59
C ASN A 71 -7.01 -4.04 29.63
N PHE A 72 -7.01 -4.41 28.35
CA PHE A 72 -6.22 -3.75 27.31
C PHE A 72 -7.06 -2.70 26.58
N THR A 73 -6.39 -1.63 26.16
CA THR A 73 -7.01 -0.62 25.29
C THR A 73 -7.35 -1.22 23.92
N ALA A 74 -8.28 -0.59 23.20
CA ALA A 74 -8.62 -1.00 21.84
C ALA A 74 -7.40 -1.00 20.91
N GLU A 75 -6.47 -0.06 21.10
CA GLU A 75 -5.22 -0.01 20.33
C GLU A 75 -4.32 -1.22 20.62
N GLU A 76 -4.09 -1.55 21.89
CA GLU A 76 -3.30 -2.73 22.27
C GLU A 76 -3.95 -4.04 21.80
N ARG A 77 -5.29 -4.13 21.78
CA ARG A 77 -6.03 -5.27 21.21
C ARG A 77 -5.78 -5.42 19.71
N ARG A 78 -5.88 -4.32 18.96
CA ARG A 78 -5.55 -4.31 17.53
C ARG A 78 -4.09 -4.66 17.26
N GLU A 79 -3.14 -4.12 18.03
CA GLU A 79 -1.71 -4.47 17.91
C GLU A 79 -1.49 -5.97 18.11
N HIS A 80 -2.11 -6.56 19.13
CA HIS A 80 -1.97 -7.99 19.38
C HIS A 80 -2.60 -8.85 18.29
N HIS A 81 -3.76 -8.45 17.76
CA HIS A 81 -4.38 -9.12 16.62
C HIS A 81 -3.44 -9.11 15.40
N ILE A 82 -2.85 -7.95 15.09
CA ILE A 82 -1.86 -7.81 14.01
C ILE A 82 -0.64 -8.74 14.25
N PHE A 83 -0.16 -8.83 15.48
CA PHE A 83 0.93 -9.72 15.85
C PHE A 83 0.56 -11.20 15.65
N GLN A 84 -0.65 -11.62 16.06
CA GLN A 84 -1.13 -12.98 15.84
C GLN A 84 -1.23 -13.33 14.34
N GLU A 85 -1.72 -12.40 13.52
CA GLU A 85 -1.76 -12.58 12.06
C GLU A 85 -0.35 -12.73 11.47
N LEU A 86 0.62 -11.97 11.98
CA LEU A 86 2.02 -12.09 11.60
C LEU A 86 2.56 -13.50 11.88
N LEU A 87 2.32 -14.03 13.09
CA LEU A 87 2.74 -15.38 13.48
C LEU A 87 2.08 -16.47 12.62
N LYS A 88 0.79 -16.33 12.30
CA LYS A 88 0.06 -17.27 11.41
C LYS A 88 0.62 -17.28 9.99
N SER A 89 1.13 -16.13 9.53
CA SER A 89 1.64 -15.95 8.17
C SER A 89 3.05 -16.52 7.96
N VAL A 90 3.88 -16.58 9.01
CA VAL A 90 5.28 -17.01 8.91
C VAL A 90 5.51 -18.29 9.73
N ALA A 91 5.63 -19.41 9.04
CA ALA A 91 5.90 -20.69 9.68
C ALA A 91 7.19 -20.66 10.53
N GLY A 92 7.08 -21.08 11.80
CA GLY A 92 8.21 -21.15 12.74
C GLY A 92 8.65 -19.81 13.33
N LEU A 93 7.95 -18.70 13.02
CA LEU A 93 8.29 -17.38 13.57
C LEU A 93 8.11 -17.31 15.09
N GLU A 94 7.03 -17.90 15.60
CA GLU A 94 6.75 -17.95 17.04
C GLU A 94 7.89 -18.64 17.81
N GLU A 95 8.29 -19.84 17.37
CA GLU A 95 9.39 -20.59 17.98
C GLU A 95 10.70 -19.80 17.93
N ARG A 96 10.99 -19.18 16.78
CA ARG A 96 12.18 -18.34 16.57
C ARG A 96 12.23 -17.16 17.54
N LEU A 97 11.11 -16.46 17.73
CA LEU A 97 11.01 -15.31 18.62
C LEU A 97 11.13 -15.73 20.10
N LEU A 98 10.49 -16.84 20.49
CA LEU A 98 10.50 -17.31 21.87
C LEU A 98 11.85 -17.91 22.30
N GLN A 99 12.62 -18.48 21.36
CA GLN A 99 13.92 -19.10 21.65
C GLN A 99 15.12 -18.15 21.45
N GLY A 100 14.96 -17.10 20.64
CA GLY A 100 16.07 -16.29 20.15
C GLY A 100 16.55 -15.15 21.07
N GLY A 101 15.79 -14.81 22.11
CA GLY A 101 16.10 -13.66 22.97
C GLY A 101 16.01 -12.31 22.23
N ASP A 102 16.39 -11.23 22.90
CA ASP A 102 16.19 -9.85 22.41
C ASP A 102 16.89 -9.56 21.07
N ASP A 103 18.12 -10.05 20.87
CA ASP A 103 18.89 -9.86 19.64
C ASP A 103 18.17 -10.46 18.41
N GLU A 104 17.43 -11.55 18.60
CA GLU A 104 16.66 -12.19 17.52
C GLU A 104 15.40 -11.39 17.19
N VAL A 105 14.75 -10.81 18.20
CA VAL A 105 13.59 -9.92 18.00
C VAL A 105 14.01 -8.71 17.16
N ASP A 106 15.14 -8.09 17.50
CA ASP A 106 15.71 -6.97 16.74
C ASP A 106 16.01 -7.37 15.28
N ALA A 107 16.69 -8.51 15.09
CA ALA A 107 17.03 -8.99 13.76
C ALA A 107 15.79 -9.28 12.89
N VAL A 108 14.76 -9.90 13.48
CA VAL A 108 13.49 -10.16 12.81
C VAL A 108 12.78 -8.85 12.49
N ALA A 109 12.68 -7.92 13.44
CA ALA A 109 12.05 -6.61 13.26
C ALA A 109 12.72 -5.81 12.14
N GLU A 110 14.06 -5.82 12.04
CA GLU A 110 14.81 -5.19 10.96
C GLU A 110 14.45 -5.75 9.58
N LEU A 111 14.34 -7.08 9.46
CA LEU A 111 13.99 -7.74 8.20
C LEU A 111 12.56 -7.40 7.77
N PHE A 112 11.59 -7.42 8.69
CA PHE A 112 10.22 -6.99 8.42
C PHE A 112 10.15 -5.52 8.01
N THR A 113 10.82 -4.65 8.76
CA THR A 113 10.87 -3.20 8.51
C THR A 113 11.50 -2.89 7.15
N LYS A 114 12.59 -3.59 6.80
CA LYS A 114 13.23 -3.48 5.49
C LYS A 114 12.28 -3.87 4.37
N GLY A 115 11.51 -4.96 4.57
CA GLY A 115 10.47 -5.39 3.64
C GLY A 115 9.40 -4.33 3.46
N ALA A 116 8.75 -3.91 4.53
CA ALA A 116 7.65 -2.95 4.51
C ALA A 116 8.07 -1.60 3.91
N SER A 117 9.23 -1.10 4.30
CA SER A 117 9.81 0.13 3.77
C SER A 117 10.12 0.01 2.27
N GLY A 118 10.64 -1.13 1.83
CA GLY A 118 10.89 -1.41 0.42
C GLY A 118 9.60 -1.43 -0.41
N ALA A 119 8.54 -2.07 0.09
CA ALA A 119 7.23 -2.07 -0.56
C ALA A 119 6.64 -0.66 -0.69
N ARG A 120 6.70 0.14 0.37
CA ARG A 120 6.27 1.55 0.35
C ARG A 120 7.08 2.39 -0.64
N GLY A 121 8.40 2.18 -0.68
CA GLY A 121 9.29 2.85 -1.64
C GLY A 121 8.89 2.54 -3.09
N ASP A 122 8.57 1.29 -3.40
CA ASP A 122 8.11 0.90 -4.73
C ASP A 122 6.74 1.52 -5.09
N ASN A 123 5.78 1.47 -4.15
CA ASN A 123 4.43 2.01 -4.37
C ASN A 123 4.45 3.54 -4.56
N THR A 124 5.27 4.26 -3.78
CA THR A 124 5.43 5.73 -3.93
C THR A 124 6.16 6.09 -5.22
N LYS A 125 7.09 5.25 -5.69
CA LYS A 125 7.78 5.47 -6.96
C LYS A 125 6.84 5.38 -8.17
N SER A 126 5.87 4.45 -8.15
CA SER A 126 4.91 4.28 -9.26
C SER A 126 3.82 5.37 -9.27
N LEU A 127 3.62 6.07 -8.16
CA LEU A 127 2.60 7.13 -8.01
C LEU A 127 2.71 8.24 -9.06
N LYS A 128 3.93 8.65 -9.44
CA LYS A 128 4.14 9.70 -10.46
C LYS A 128 3.45 9.36 -11.78
N GLY A 129 3.50 8.09 -12.19
CA GLY A 129 2.87 7.63 -13.42
C GLY A 129 1.34 7.62 -13.32
N SER A 130 0.83 7.06 -12.22
CA SER A 130 -0.61 6.96 -11.99
C SER A 130 -1.29 8.32 -11.83
N VAL A 131 -0.66 9.26 -11.12
CA VAL A 131 -1.20 10.61 -10.93
C VAL A 131 -1.42 11.31 -12.27
N LEU A 132 -0.50 11.16 -13.23
CA LEU A 132 -0.69 11.72 -14.57
C LEU A 132 -1.94 11.15 -15.26
N ASN A 133 -2.23 9.86 -15.09
CA ASN A 133 -3.46 9.26 -15.61
C ASN A 133 -4.70 9.82 -14.88
N TRP A 134 -4.64 10.01 -13.56
CA TRP A 134 -5.79 10.48 -12.76
C TRP A 134 -6.14 11.95 -13.02
N ILE A 135 -5.15 12.80 -13.25
CA ILE A 135 -5.38 14.22 -13.56
C ILE A 135 -5.69 14.44 -15.04
N THR A 136 -5.55 13.43 -15.89
CA THR A 136 -5.92 13.53 -17.31
C THR A 136 -7.43 13.27 -17.45
N PRO A 137 -8.22 14.21 -18.02
CA PRO A 137 -9.64 13.95 -18.28
C PRO A 137 -9.84 12.71 -19.17
N LYS A 138 -10.89 11.93 -18.90
CA LYS A 138 -11.19 10.72 -19.68
C LYS A 138 -11.34 11.04 -21.17
N GLY A 139 -10.57 10.34 -22.01
CA GLY A 139 -10.60 10.50 -23.46
C GLY A 139 -9.91 11.77 -23.98
N GLN A 140 -9.21 12.52 -23.13
CA GLN A 140 -8.44 13.70 -23.51
C GLN A 140 -6.95 13.51 -23.19
N SER A 141 -6.13 14.45 -23.65
CA SER A 141 -4.72 14.56 -23.30
C SER A 141 -4.48 15.86 -22.55
N LEU A 142 -3.50 15.87 -21.65
CA LEU A 142 -3.01 17.11 -21.06
C LEU A 142 -2.37 17.98 -22.15
N VAL A 143 -2.57 19.29 -22.03
CA VAL A 143 -2.04 20.29 -22.96
C VAL A 143 -1.25 21.32 -22.14
N PRO A 144 0.08 21.40 -22.33
CA PRO A 144 0.92 20.50 -23.11
C PRO A 144 1.02 19.08 -22.48
N PRO A 145 1.36 18.03 -23.27
CA PRO A 145 1.53 16.70 -22.71
C PRO A 145 2.63 16.66 -21.64
N LEU A 146 2.32 16.09 -20.47
CA LEU A 146 3.30 15.93 -19.40
C LEU A 146 4.02 14.59 -19.55
N ALA A 147 5.34 14.64 -19.68
CA ALA A 147 6.17 13.44 -19.74
C ALA A 147 6.35 12.82 -18.35
N HIS A 148 6.18 11.50 -18.24
CA HIS A 148 6.30 10.75 -16.98
C HIS A 148 7.67 10.90 -16.28
N ASN A 149 8.73 11.23 -17.01
CA ASN A 149 10.10 11.34 -16.50
C ASN A 149 10.61 12.78 -16.33
N MET A 150 9.97 13.78 -16.96
CA MET A 150 10.37 15.19 -16.82
C MET A 150 9.58 15.88 -15.71
N LYS A 151 10.15 16.96 -15.17
CA LYS A 151 9.54 17.76 -14.08
C LYS A 151 9.43 19.25 -14.41
N ILE A 152 10.06 19.70 -15.51
CA ILE A 152 10.20 21.13 -15.87
C ILE A 152 8.82 21.73 -16.16
N ASP A 153 7.99 20.99 -16.90
CA ASP A 153 6.66 21.47 -17.32
C ASP A 153 5.56 21.12 -16.30
N CYS A 154 5.91 20.66 -15.10
CA CYS A 154 4.94 20.32 -14.06
C CYS A 154 4.75 21.47 -13.06
N GLY A 155 3.85 21.29 -12.09
CA GLY A 155 3.64 22.29 -11.04
C GLY A 155 2.86 23.50 -11.56
N PHE A 156 3.29 24.71 -11.19
CA PHE A 156 2.66 25.96 -11.61
C PHE A 156 2.88 26.31 -13.10
N HIS A 157 3.80 25.63 -13.79
CA HIS A 157 4.07 25.87 -15.22
C HIS A 157 3.08 25.18 -16.17
N HIS A 158 2.12 24.42 -15.65
CA HIS A 158 1.11 23.74 -16.45
C HIS A 158 -0.28 23.95 -15.86
N GLU A 159 -1.26 24.23 -16.72
CA GLU A 159 -2.60 24.62 -16.33
C GLU A 159 -3.27 23.63 -15.37
N ARG A 160 -3.31 22.34 -15.73
CA ARG A 160 -3.95 21.32 -14.89
C ARG A 160 -3.28 21.12 -13.53
N THR A 161 -1.95 20.96 -13.49
CA THR A 161 -1.24 20.73 -12.21
C THR A 161 -1.19 21.99 -11.37
N GLY A 162 -1.06 23.16 -12.00
CA GLY A 162 -1.07 24.44 -11.32
C GLY A 162 -2.41 24.72 -10.66
N ALA A 163 -3.53 24.47 -11.34
CA ALA A 163 -4.87 24.59 -10.75
C ALA A 163 -5.05 23.70 -9.51
N LEU A 164 -4.54 22.46 -9.56
CA LEU A 164 -4.63 21.51 -8.45
C LEU A 164 -3.71 21.88 -7.27
N LEU A 165 -2.54 22.44 -7.55
CA LEU A 165 -1.54 22.81 -6.54
C LEU A 165 -1.73 24.25 -6.02
N CYS A 166 -2.54 25.06 -6.69
CA CYS A 166 -2.83 26.42 -6.26
C CYS A 166 -3.36 26.39 -4.82
N PRO A 167 -2.81 27.24 -3.94
CA PRO A 167 -3.35 27.40 -2.59
C PRO A 167 -4.84 27.71 -2.62
N ALA A 168 -5.60 27.11 -1.71
CA ALA A 168 -7.05 27.22 -1.63
C ALA A 168 -7.56 28.67 -1.51
N GLY A 169 -6.76 29.55 -0.89
CA GLY A 169 -7.07 30.98 -0.77
C GLY A 169 -6.70 31.84 -1.98
N LEU A 170 -6.21 31.24 -3.07
CA LEU A 170 -5.80 31.95 -4.29
C LEU A 170 -6.62 31.49 -5.49
N ASP A 171 -7.00 32.43 -6.35
CA ASP A 171 -7.67 32.12 -7.61
C ASP A 171 -6.66 31.82 -8.71
N TRP A 172 -6.60 30.55 -9.12
CA TRP A 172 -5.78 30.12 -10.25
C TRP A 172 -6.20 30.78 -11.56
N SER A 173 -7.45 31.19 -11.73
CA SER A 173 -7.93 31.84 -12.96
C SER A 173 -7.31 33.23 -13.18
N ASN A 174 -6.80 33.85 -12.11
CA ASN A 174 -6.15 35.15 -12.16
C ASN A 174 -4.72 35.04 -12.75
N ALA A 175 -4.48 35.72 -13.87
CA ALA A 175 -3.20 35.71 -14.58
C ALA A 175 -2.03 36.26 -13.74
N GLU A 176 -2.27 37.24 -12.86
CA GLU A 176 -1.26 37.77 -11.95
C GLU A 176 -0.86 36.71 -10.91
N THR A 177 -1.83 36.02 -10.32
CA THR A 177 -1.61 34.90 -9.40
C THR A 177 -0.77 33.80 -10.06
N LYS A 178 -1.14 33.38 -11.28
CA LYS A 178 -0.36 32.38 -12.04
C LYS A 178 1.09 32.81 -12.22
N THR A 179 1.31 34.04 -12.69
CA THR A 179 2.65 34.57 -12.97
C THR A 179 3.50 34.63 -11.70
N LYS A 180 2.93 35.11 -10.59
CA LYS A 180 3.63 35.19 -9.30
C LYS A 180 3.98 33.81 -8.73
N LEU A 181 3.10 32.81 -8.88
CA LEU A 181 3.39 31.43 -8.48
C LEU A 181 4.45 30.77 -9.38
N GLN A 182 4.40 31.03 -10.70
CA GLN A 182 5.39 30.50 -11.66
C GLN A 182 6.79 31.05 -11.43
N ASN A 183 6.91 32.35 -11.20
CA ASN A 183 8.19 33.02 -10.97
C ASN A 183 8.71 32.88 -9.52
N GLY A 184 7.90 32.31 -8.61
CA GLY A 184 8.27 32.15 -7.21
C GLY A 184 8.18 33.44 -6.38
N GLU A 185 7.45 34.46 -6.85
CA GLU A 185 7.16 35.68 -6.08
C GLU A 185 6.17 35.40 -4.94
N ILE A 186 5.25 34.45 -5.14
CA ILE A 186 4.44 33.86 -4.07
C ILE A 186 5.12 32.57 -3.63
N ILE A 187 5.62 32.57 -2.40
CA ILE A 187 6.16 31.38 -1.75
C ILE A 187 5.02 30.70 -1.02
N VAL A 188 4.63 29.52 -1.49
CA VAL A 188 3.59 28.71 -0.83
C VAL A 188 4.17 28.04 0.41
N THR A 189 3.65 28.40 1.58
CA THR A 189 4.06 27.88 2.88
C THR A 189 3.27 26.62 3.27
N GLY A 190 3.75 25.85 4.25
CA GLY A 190 3.14 24.55 4.61
C GLY A 190 1.72 24.63 5.21
N ASP A 191 1.31 25.80 5.66
CA ASP A 191 -0.04 26.13 6.13
C ASP A 191 -0.98 26.55 4.99
N GLN A 192 -0.48 26.73 3.77
CA GLN A 192 -1.28 27.02 2.59
C GLN A 192 -1.61 25.73 1.83
N TRP A 193 -2.83 25.25 2.03
CA TRP A 193 -3.24 23.94 1.55
C TRP A 193 -3.61 24.03 0.06
N PRO A 194 -3.14 23.09 -0.78
CA PRO A 194 -3.48 23.07 -2.19
C PRO A 194 -4.92 22.59 -2.43
N LEU A 195 -5.55 23.11 -3.48
CA LEU A 195 -6.94 22.77 -3.84
C LEU A 195 -7.18 21.27 -4.04
N PHE A 196 -6.17 20.50 -4.48
CA PHE A 196 -6.34 19.06 -4.68
C PHE A 196 -6.68 18.30 -3.39
N LEU A 197 -6.52 18.88 -2.20
CA LEU A 197 -6.93 18.23 -0.94
C LEU A 197 -8.45 18.25 -0.74
N TYR A 198 -9.16 19.17 -1.39
CA TYR A 198 -10.58 19.39 -1.18
C TYR A 198 -11.45 18.54 -2.11
N ALA A 199 -12.64 18.17 -1.63
CA ALA A 199 -13.68 17.54 -2.43
C ALA A 199 -13.98 18.40 -3.67
N ASP A 200 -14.03 17.75 -4.83
CA ASP A 200 -14.23 18.38 -6.14
C ASP A 200 -13.28 19.56 -6.45
N TYR A 201 -12.16 19.65 -5.72
CA TYR A 201 -11.18 20.73 -5.80
C TYR A 201 -11.78 22.11 -5.50
N HIS A 202 -12.76 22.18 -4.58
CA HIS A 202 -13.45 23.40 -4.21
C HIS A 202 -13.18 23.77 -2.75
N TYR A 203 -12.79 25.02 -2.52
CA TYR A 203 -12.55 25.58 -1.19
C TYR A 203 -13.71 26.50 -0.79
N ASP A 204 -14.25 26.31 0.41
CA ASP A 204 -15.26 27.18 1.01
C ASP A 204 -14.60 28.12 2.01
N PRO A 205 -14.56 29.45 1.76
CA PRO A 205 -13.95 30.40 2.69
C PRO A 205 -14.75 30.59 3.98
N GLU A 206 -16.05 30.30 3.99
CA GLU A 206 -16.92 30.42 5.17
C GLU A 206 -16.84 29.16 6.05
N ASP A 207 -16.57 28.00 5.43
CA ASP A 207 -16.26 26.74 6.13
C ASP A 207 -15.01 26.05 5.54
N PRO A 208 -13.80 26.47 5.96
CA PRO A 208 -12.54 25.92 5.45
C PRO A 208 -12.34 24.42 5.66
N TRP A 209 -13.11 23.78 6.55
CA TRP A 209 -13.03 22.35 6.82
C TRP A 209 -13.92 21.53 5.87
N ASN A 210 -14.87 22.19 5.21
CA ASN A 210 -15.77 21.55 4.26
C ASN A 210 -14.98 20.93 3.10
N GLY A 211 -15.23 19.66 2.82
CA GLY A 211 -14.56 18.93 1.74
C GLY A 211 -13.07 18.64 1.96
N LEU A 212 -12.48 19.06 3.08
CA LEU A 212 -11.06 18.95 3.30
C LEU A 212 -10.60 17.49 3.45
N LEU A 213 -9.50 17.13 2.78
CA LEU A 213 -8.97 15.77 2.65
C LEU A 213 -9.92 14.75 2.01
N ARG A 214 -10.95 15.21 1.27
CA ARG A 214 -11.99 14.36 0.66
C ARG A 214 -11.92 14.32 -0.87
N SER A 215 -10.79 14.69 -1.47
CA SER A 215 -10.66 14.64 -2.93
C SER A 215 -10.50 13.22 -3.46
N ALA A 216 -11.03 12.98 -4.66
CA ALA A 216 -10.85 11.70 -5.36
C ALA A 216 -9.38 11.39 -5.67
N LEU A 217 -8.51 12.41 -5.79
CA LEU A 217 -7.07 12.22 -5.99
C LEU A 217 -6.39 11.67 -4.73
N LEU A 218 -6.76 12.16 -3.54
CA LEU A 218 -6.26 11.62 -2.28
C LEU A 218 -6.72 10.18 -2.10
N SER A 219 -7.99 9.88 -2.38
CA SER A 219 -8.50 8.51 -2.31
C SER A 219 -7.76 7.58 -3.27
N GLN A 220 -7.50 8.00 -4.52
CA GLN A 220 -6.73 7.23 -5.49
C GLN A 220 -5.26 7.06 -5.07
N ALA A 221 -4.63 8.10 -4.54
CA ALA A 221 -3.26 8.04 -4.04
C ALA A 221 -3.14 7.09 -2.85
N TYR A 222 -4.08 7.17 -1.91
CA TYR A 222 -4.18 6.25 -0.78
C TYR A 222 -4.31 4.81 -1.28
N LYS A 223 -5.26 4.53 -2.18
CA LYS A 223 -5.43 3.20 -2.77
C LYS A 223 -4.17 2.68 -3.47
N HIS A 224 -3.53 3.54 -4.25
CA HIS A 224 -2.31 3.18 -4.97
C HIS A 224 -1.14 2.86 -4.03
N VAL A 225 -1.02 3.59 -2.92
CA VAL A 225 0.05 3.39 -1.94
C VAL A 225 -0.22 2.22 -1.00
N PHE A 226 -1.46 2.05 -0.57
CA PHE A 226 -1.83 1.18 0.56
C PHE A 226 -2.75 0.01 0.20
N THR A 227 -3.43 0.03 -0.95
CA THR A 227 -4.43 -1.00 -1.31
C THR A 227 -4.14 -1.67 -2.65
N LEU A 228 -2.86 -1.88 -2.98
CA LEU A 228 -2.35 -2.62 -4.15
C LEU A 228 -2.24 -1.78 -5.43
N THR A 229 -1.09 -1.85 -6.16
CA THR A 229 -1.08 -1.75 -7.65
C THR A 229 0.26 -1.98 -8.37
N SER A 230 1.44 -2.18 -7.77
CA SER A 230 2.67 -2.22 -8.62
C SER A 230 3.73 -3.30 -8.37
N SER A 231 3.37 -4.55 -8.06
CA SER A 231 4.38 -5.61 -8.12
C SER A 231 3.81 -6.99 -8.52
N PRO A 232 4.57 -7.84 -9.26
CA PRO A 232 4.23 -9.24 -9.54
C PRO A 232 4.28 -10.15 -8.29
N VAL A 233 4.28 -9.57 -7.09
CA VAL A 233 4.36 -10.26 -5.79
C VAL A 233 3.04 -10.92 -5.42
N PHE A 234 1.91 -10.35 -5.86
CA PHE A 234 0.61 -11.04 -5.79
C PHE A 234 0.49 -11.99 -6.97
N SER A 235 1.23 -13.10 -6.88
CA SER A 235 1.01 -14.25 -7.73
C SER A 235 0.37 -15.35 -6.89
N HIS A 236 -0.75 -15.92 -7.36
CA HIS A 236 -1.30 -17.17 -6.80
C HIS A 236 -0.30 -18.34 -6.88
N THR A 237 0.85 -18.13 -7.54
CA THR A 237 1.96 -19.08 -7.62
C THR A 237 3.06 -18.84 -6.60
N ASP A 238 2.95 -17.82 -5.75
CA ASP A 238 3.92 -17.55 -4.70
C ASP A 238 3.84 -18.66 -3.65
N MET A 239 5.00 -19.23 -3.31
CA MET A 239 5.12 -20.29 -2.29
C MET A 239 5.52 -19.72 -0.92
N VAL A 240 5.78 -18.41 -0.84
CA VAL A 240 6.27 -17.75 0.37
C VAL A 240 5.14 -17.04 1.12
N THR A 241 4.06 -16.62 0.47
CA THR A 241 3.01 -15.84 1.16
C THR A 241 1.62 -16.34 0.76
N ASP A 242 0.90 -16.91 1.74
CA ASP A 242 -0.47 -17.40 1.57
C ASP A 242 -1.46 -16.22 1.57
N SER A 243 -1.64 -15.63 0.39
CA SER A 243 -2.54 -14.49 0.20
C SER A 243 -4.02 -14.83 0.42
N GLU A 244 -4.42 -16.10 0.23
CA GLU A 244 -5.82 -16.52 0.37
C GLU A 244 -6.25 -16.57 1.84
N ARG A 245 -5.44 -17.19 2.69
CA ARG A 245 -5.66 -17.21 4.15
C ARG A 245 -5.71 -15.81 4.75
N PHE A 246 -4.95 -14.88 4.16
CA PHE A 246 -4.87 -13.49 4.60
C PHE A 246 -6.07 -12.62 4.16
N TYR A 247 -6.62 -12.78 2.95
CA TYR A 247 -7.86 -12.08 2.59
C TYR A 247 -9.03 -12.51 3.48
N ASN A 248 -9.05 -13.78 3.89
CA ASN A 248 -10.03 -14.26 4.85
C ASN A 248 -9.85 -13.61 6.22
N SER A 249 -8.63 -13.31 6.68
CA SER A 249 -8.45 -12.57 7.95
C SER A 249 -8.73 -11.06 7.84
N ILE A 250 -8.50 -10.43 6.68
CA ILE A 250 -9.03 -9.08 6.44
C ILE A 250 -10.57 -9.07 6.48
N LEU A 251 -11.22 -10.07 5.88
CA LEU A 251 -12.68 -10.21 5.95
C LEU A 251 -13.16 -10.39 7.39
N GLU A 252 -12.42 -11.15 8.22
CA GLU A 252 -12.69 -11.27 9.66
C GLU A 252 -12.64 -9.90 10.37
N VAL A 253 -11.72 -8.99 10.02
CA VAL A 253 -11.68 -7.61 10.55
C VAL A 253 -12.86 -6.77 10.07
N PHE A 254 -13.29 -6.91 8.81
CA PHE A 254 -14.51 -6.25 8.33
C PHE A 254 -15.80 -6.81 8.95
N GLU A 255 -15.74 -8.01 9.52
CA GLU A 255 -16.84 -8.68 10.22
C GLU A 255 -16.75 -8.54 11.75
N ASP A 256 -15.70 -7.87 12.27
CA ASP A 256 -15.52 -7.64 13.70
C ASP A 256 -16.62 -6.72 14.25
N LEU A 257 -17.27 -7.17 15.33
CA LEU A 257 -18.36 -6.45 15.97
C LEU A 257 -17.87 -5.18 16.66
N ASP A 258 -16.61 -5.12 17.10
CA ASP A 258 -16.03 -3.96 17.77
C ASP A 258 -15.71 -2.82 16.78
N GLU A 259 -15.41 -3.13 15.51
CA GLU A 259 -15.01 -2.17 14.47
C GLU A 259 -16.17 -1.88 13.47
N LYS A 260 -17.33 -2.48 13.69
CA LYS A 260 -18.49 -2.47 12.78
C LYS A 260 -18.97 -1.06 12.43
N GLN A 261 -18.96 -0.14 13.41
CA GLN A 261 -19.42 1.23 13.19
C GLN A 261 -18.48 2.00 12.25
N GLU A 262 -17.16 1.86 12.43
CA GLU A 262 -16.16 2.50 11.57
C GLU A 262 -16.16 1.88 10.16
N VAL A 263 -16.36 0.57 10.08
CA VAL A 263 -16.53 -0.15 8.80
C VAL A 263 -17.79 0.34 8.07
N ASP A 264 -18.93 0.42 8.74
CA ASP A 264 -20.19 0.87 8.14
C ASP A 264 -20.08 2.32 7.63
N ASP A 265 -19.48 3.22 8.43
CA ASP A 265 -19.25 4.61 8.05
C ASP A 265 -18.28 4.72 6.85
N LEU A 266 -17.23 3.89 6.83
CA LEU A 266 -16.27 3.80 5.73
C LEU A 266 -16.93 3.27 4.45
N VAL A 267 -17.77 2.24 4.54
CA VAL A 267 -18.48 1.63 3.41
C VAL A 267 -19.52 2.60 2.83
N VAL A 268 -20.23 3.33 3.69
CA VAL A 268 -21.19 4.37 3.27
C VAL A 268 -20.47 5.53 2.58
N TRP A 269 -19.28 5.90 3.03
CA TRP A 269 -18.48 6.92 2.36
C TRP A 269 -17.89 6.42 1.04
N TRP A 270 -17.39 5.19 1.00
CA TRP A 270 -16.71 4.62 -0.16
C TRP A 270 -17.62 4.33 -1.36
N ASN A 271 -18.89 4.01 -1.10
CA ASN A 271 -19.88 3.68 -2.12
C ASN A 271 -20.69 4.89 -2.63
N ARG A 272 -20.29 6.11 -2.27
CA ARG A 272 -20.79 7.35 -2.89
C ARG A 272 -20.00 7.67 -4.14
#